data_AF-A0A9Q0REK4-F1
#
_entry.id   AF-A0A9Q0REK4-F1
#
_cell.length_a   1.000
_cell.length_b   1.000
_cell.length_c   1.000
_cell.angle_alpha   90.00
_cell.angle_beta   90.00
_cell.angle_gamma   90.00
#
_symmetry.space_group_name_H-M   'P 1'
#
loop_
_entity.id
_entity.type
_entity.pdbx_description
1 polymer ?
#
loop_
_entity_poly.entity_id
_entity_poly.type
_entity_poly.pdbx_seq_one_letter_code
_entity_poly.pdbx_strand_id
1 'polypeptide(L)'
;MCWNFESSLLMGSWGVIVSSYAIIRNASYRDRWTGWFLLITSTMQFVDTVFWYDHKINGLETCSNLNKYTSKYFIHLVLSAELLAAVIAAGKMGNFMKKYHYIPNILGAIRVANPFERCTTLSPQGHILWFGTQIKWHWSILFLIAVDWPLLFMKPFIAGLSYVSLISGVWLYSTLYTDAFGSNWCFLSTFCSILLLFDPFIFGRFFPEKKQKVEQKRKN
;
A
#
# COMPACT_ATOMS: atom_id res chain seq x y z
N MET A 1 8.78 9.11 5.11
CA MET A 1 8.11 9.91 4.06
C MET A 1 9.11 10.12 2.94
N CYS A 2 8.67 10.12 1.68
CA CYS A 2 9.57 10.10 0.54
C CYS A 2 9.70 11.52 -0.07
N TRP A 3 10.45 12.38 0.63
CA TRP A 3 10.60 13.82 0.34
C TRP A 3 11.64 14.12 -0.76
N ASN A 4 12.35 13.12 -1.21
CA ASN A 4 13.37 13.26 -2.23
C ASN A 4 13.54 11.94 -3.00
N PHE A 5 14.28 12.03 -4.09
CA PHE A 5 14.60 10.92 -4.97
C PHE A 5 15.21 9.74 -4.22
N GLU A 6 16.19 10.00 -3.36
CA GLU A 6 16.97 8.99 -2.67
C GLU A 6 16.11 8.20 -1.67
N SER A 7 15.24 8.91 -0.94
CA SER A 7 14.29 8.30 -0.01
C SER A 7 13.24 7.46 -0.74
N SER A 8 12.69 7.97 -1.84
CA SER A 8 11.74 7.21 -2.68
C SER A 8 12.37 5.93 -3.21
N LEU A 9 13.57 6.01 -3.78
CA LEU A 9 14.27 4.86 -4.33
C LEU A 9 14.60 3.83 -3.25
N LEU A 10 15.19 4.27 -2.13
CA LEU A 10 15.57 3.39 -1.03
C LEU A 10 14.36 2.67 -0.43
N MET A 11 13.26 3.39 -0.18
CA MET A 11 12.05 2.80 0.40
C MET A 11 11.35 1.86 -0.59
N GLY A 12 11.32 2.19 -1.89
CA GLY A 12 10.82 1.31 -2.93
C GLY A 12 11.63 0.00 -3.00
N SER A 13 12.95 0.10 -3.06
CA SER A 13 13.85 -1.07 -3.07
C SER A 13 13.73 -1.91 -1.80
N TRP A 14 13.70 -1.28 -0.63
CA TRP A 14 13.51 -1.96 0.65
C TRP A 14 12.19 -2.74 0.68
N GLY A 15 11.09 -2.10 0.29
CA GLY A 15 9.78 -2.73 0.22
C GLY A 15 9.74 -3.91 -0.75
N VAL A 16 10.39 -3.82 -1.92
CA VAL A 16 10.55 -4.95 -2.87
C VAL A 16 11.33 -6.11 -2.25
N ILE A 17 12.44 -5.84 -1.55
CA ILE A 17 13.25 -6.88 -0.92
C ILE A 17 12.44 -7.61 0.15
N VAL A 18 11.80 -6.87 1.05
CA VAL A 18 11.03 -7.44 2.16
C VAL A 18 9.79 -8.18 1.67
N SER A 19 9.06 -7.63 0.68
CA SER A 19 7.92 -8.31 0.07
C SER A 19 8.33 -9.60 -0.64
N SER A 20 9.41 -9.58 -1.41
CA SER A 20 9.94 -10.77 -2.09
C SER A 20 10.34 -11.83 -1.08
N TYR A 21 11.05 -11.45 -0.01
CA TYR A 21 11.39 -12.35 1.09
C TYR A 21 10.14 -12.98 1.72
N ALA A 22 9.10 -12.20 2.01
CA ALA A 22 7.85 -12.72 2.58
C ALA A 22 7.08 -13.66 1.63
N ILE A 23 7.04 -13.33 0.33
CA ILE A 23 6.43 -14.19 -0.69
C ILE A 23 7.18 -15.51 -0.81
N ILE A 24 8.51 -15.49 -0.78
CA ILE A 24 9.37 -16.68 -0.90
C ILE A 24 9.31 -17.52 0.37
N ARG A 25 9.43 -16.90 1.56
CA ARG A 25 9.39 -17.64 2.83
C ARG A 25 8.04 -18.32 3.05
N ASN A 26 6.95 -17.68 2.59
CA ASN A 26 5.61 -18.24 2.54
C ASN A 26 5.22 -18.95 3.85
N ALA A 27 5.51 -18.32 5.00
CA ALA A 27 5.32 -18.94 6.31
C ALA A 27 3.84 -19.21 6.60
N SER A 28 2.96 -18.36 6.05
CA SER A 28 1.52 -18.50 6.10
C SER A 28 0.86 -17.86 4.86
N TYR A 29 -0.43 -18.13 4.63
CA TYR A 29 -1.18 -17.43 3.58
C TYR A 29 -1.16 -15.90 3.79
N ARG A 30 -1.29 -15.46 5.04
CA ARG A 30 -1.19 -14.05 5.44
C ARG A 30 0.12 -13.45 4.99
N ASP A 31 1.21 -14.11 5.30
CA ASP A 31 2.57 -13.67 5.00
C ASP A 31 2.77 -13.43 3.49
N ARG A 32 2.37 -14.40 2.67
CA ARG A 32 2.43 -14.27 1.22
C ARG A 32 1.55 -13.13 0.69
N TRP A 33 0.35 -12.98 1.23
CA TRP A 33 -0.55 -11.91 0.82
C TRP A 33 -0.01 -10.53 1.23
N THR A 34 0.47 -10.36 2.46
CA THR A 34 1.09 -9.11 2.92
C THR A 34 2.34 -8.80 2.11
N GLY A 35 3.10 -9.81 1.71
CA GLY A 35 4.18 -9.66 0.75
C GLY A 35 3.68 -9.09 -0.59
N TRP A 36 2.63 -9.66 -1.20
CA TRP A 36 2.05 -9.11 -2.44
C TRP A 36 1.51 -7.69 -2.28
N PHE A 37 0.80 -7.42 -1.19
CA PHE A 37 0.27 -6.10 -0.88
C PHE A 37 1.41 -5.08 -0.76
N LEU A 38 2.42 -5.40 0.04
CA LEU A 38 3.61 -4.56 0.20
C LEU A 38 4.35 -4.36 -1.12
N LEU A 39 4.46 -5.38 -1.97
CA LEU A 39 5.11 -5.27 -3.27
C LEU A 39 4.40 -4.22 -4.14
N ILE A 40 3.07 -4.29 -4.21
CA ILE A 40 2.26 -3.35 -4.99
C ILE A 40 2.36 -1.95 -4.39
N THR A 41 2.18 -1.79 -3.08
CA THR A 41 2.30 -0.47 -2.44
C THR A 41 3.71 0.11 -2.62
N SER A 42 4.76 -0.72 -2.63
CA SER A 42 6.14 -0.32 -2.89
C SER A 42 6.36 0.23 -4.30
N THR A 43 5.54 -0.17 -5.28
CA THR A 43 5.61 0.39 -6.64
C THR A 43 5.30 1.88 -6.68
N MET A 44 4.50 2.37 -5.73
CA MET A 44 4.20 3.79 -5.62
C MET A 44 5.45 4.62 -5.28
N GLN A 45 6.40 4.07 -4.52
CA GLN A 45 7.65 4.78 -4.23
C GLN A 45 8.54 4.88 -5.48
N PHE A 46 8.49 3.92 -6.39
CA PHE A 46 9.14 4.08 -7.70
C PHE A 46 8.43 5.11 -8.57
N VAL A 47 7.09 5.20 -8.50
CA VAL A 47 6.34 6.28 -9.15
C VAL A 47 6.76 7.65 -8.60
N ASP A 48 6.89 7.80 -7.29
CA ASP A 48 7.42 9.02 -6.66
C ASP A 48 8.87 9.30 -7.11
N THR A 49 9.70 8.26 -7.25
CA THR A 49 11.08 8.38 -7.77
C THR A 49 11.10 8.98 -9.18
N VAL A 50 10.17 8.55 -10.05
CA VAL A 50 10.03 9.10 -11.41
C VAL A 50 9.66 10.59 -11.36
N PHE A 51 8.75 11.00 -10.47
CA PHE A 51 8.42 12.42 -10.31
C PHE A 51 9.59 13.24 -9.78
N TRP A 52 10.35 12.72 -8.82
CA TRP A 52 11.55 13.42 -8.34
C TRP A 52 12.64 13.52 -9.41
N TYR A 53 12.78 12.50 -10.25
CA TYR A 53 13.68 12.54 -11.40
C TYR A 53 13.24 13.61 -12.40
N ASP A 54 11.95 13.65 -12.74
CA ASP A 54 11.40 14.67 -13.64
C ASP A 54 11.54 16.09 -13.07
N HIS A 55 11.33 16.25 -11.75
CA HIS A 55 11.54 17.51 -11.05
C HIS A 55 12.97 18.03 -11.23
N LYS A 56 13.98 17.16 -11.09
CA LYS A 56 15.40 17.51 -11.26
C LYS A 56 15.75 17.98 -12.68
N ILE A 57 15.00 17.55 -13.70
CA ILE A 57 15.30 17.86 -15.11
C ILE A 57 14.45 19.04 -15.62
N ASN A 58 13.14 19.01 -15.37
CA ASN A 58 12.16 19.89 -16.00
C ASN A 58 11.42 20.80 -15.02
N GLY A 59 11.54 20.56 -13.70
CA GLY A 59 10.60 21.08 -12.71
C GLY A 59 9.24 20.35 -12.79
N LEU A 60 8.51 20.22 -11.67
CA LEU A 60 7.20 19.53 -11.69
C LEU A 60 6.07 20.46 -12.14
N GLU A 61 6.28 21.76 -12.02
CA GLU A 61 5.40 22.85 -12.42
C GLU A 61 5.18 22.92 -13.94
N THR A 62 6.10 22.40 -14.75
CA THR A 62 6.02 22.46 -16.22
C THR A 62 5.14 21.37 -16.83
N CYS A 63 4.60 20.44 -16.03
CA CYS A 63 3.73 19.33 -16.47
C CYS A 63 4.30 18.63 -17.73
N SER A 64 5.55 18.17 -17.63
CA SER A 64 6.25 17.45 -18.69
C SER A 64 5.45 16.23 -19.20
N ASN A 65 5.81 15.71 -20.37
CA ASN A 65 5.20 14.46 -20.87
C ASN A 65 5.37 13.31 -19.87
N LEU A 66 6.55 13.19 -19.24
CA LEU A 66 6.82 12.14 -18.25
C LEU A 66 5.89 12.27 -17.03
N ASN A 67 5.75 13.48 -16.47
CA ASN A 67 4.81 13.76 -15.38
C ASN A 67 3.37 13.42 -15.80
N LYS A 68 2.92 13.94 -16.94
CA LYS A 68 1.57 13.71 -17.47
C LYS A 68 1.24 12.22 -17.64
N TYR A 69 2.12 11.44 -18.25
CA TYR A 69 1.92 10.00 -18.42
C TYR A 69 1.93 9.26 -17.07
N THR A 70 2.85 9.62 -16.18
CA THR A 70 2.99 8.99 -14.87
C THR A 70 1.76 9.25 -13.99
N SER A 71 1.32 10.50 -13.89
CA SER A 71 0.10 10.87 -13.17
C SER A 71 -1.12 10.18 -13.76
N LYS A 72 -1.32 10.28 -15.09
CA LYS A 72 -2.54 9.79 -15.71
C LYS A 72 -2.67 8.27 -15.70
N TYR A 73 -1.58 7.53 -15.91
CA TYR A 73 -1.66 6.08 -16.11
C TYR A 73 -1.03 5.26 -14.98
N PHE A 74 0.19 5.60 -14.56
CA PHE A 74 0.93 4.76 -13.61
C PHE A 74 0.31 4.80 -12.20
N ILE A 75 -0.04 5.98 -11.68
CA ILE A 75 -0.70 6.06 -10.36
C ILE A 75 -2.00 5.24 -10.38
N HIS A 76 -2.82 5.37 -11.43
CA HIS A 76 -4.08 4.65 -11.55
C HIS A 76 -3.87 3.14 -11.64
N LEU A 77 -2.86 2.68 -12.38
CA LEU A 77 -2.51 1.27 -12.48
C LEU A 77 -2.14 0.69 -11.10
N VAL A 78 -1.30 1.41 -10.34
CA VAL A 78 -0.90 0.98 -9.00
C VAL A 78 -2.10 0.92 -8.05
N LEU A 79 -2.91 1.98 -7.99
CA LEU A 79 -4.11 2.00 -7.15
C LEU A 79 -5.12 0.90 -7.54
N SER A 80 -5.25 0.61 -8.84
CA SER A 80 -6.08 -0.52 -9.32
C SER A 80 -5.54 -1.86 -8.85
N ALA A 81 -4.22 -2.05 -8.91
CA ALA A 81 -3.56 -3.26 -8.46
C ALA A 81 -3.73 -3.46 -6.95
N GLU A 82 -3.67 -2.39 -6.15
CA GLU A 82 -3.91 -2.45 -4.69
C GLU A 82 -5.33 -2.95 -4.39
N LEU A 83 -6.34 -2.39 -5.06
CA LEU A 83 -7.73 -2.84 -4.94
C LEU A 83 -7.90 -4.31 -5.37
N LEU A 84 -7.28 -4.72 -6.47
CA LEU A 84 -7.34 -6.10 -6.92
C LEU A 84 -6.69 -7.07 -5.90
N ALA A 85 -5.57 -6.68 -5.32
CA ALA A 85 -4.91 -7.45 -4.27
C ALA A 85 -5.79 -7.59 -3.02
N ALA A 86 -6.53 -6.54 -2.66
CA ALA A 86 -7.53 -6.56 -1.59
C ALA A 86 -8.69 -7.54 -1.89
N VAL A 87 -9.23 -7.53 -3.12
CA VAL A 87 -10.27 -8.49 -3.57
C VAL A 87 -9.78 -9.93 -3.45
N ILE A 88 -8.59 -10.22 -3.98
CA ILE A 88 -8.01 -11.56 -3.96
C ILE A 88 -7.78 -12.01 -2.51
N ALA A 89 -7.38 -11.10 -1.62
CA ALA A 89 -7.28 -11.35 -0.18
C ALA A 89 -8.61 -11.85 0.37
N ALA A 90 -9.65 -11.06 0.16
CA ALA A 90 -10.97 -11.26 0.74
C ALA A 90 -11.59 -12.58 0.29
N GLY A 91 -11.40 -12.99 -0.98
CA GLY A 91 -11.90 -14.26 -1.51
C GLY A 91 -11.30 -15.51 -0.85
N LYS A 92 -10.14 -15.38 -0.19
CA LYS A 92 -9.47 -16.45 0.56
C LYS A 92 -9.62 -16.31 2.08
N MET A 93 -10.20 -15.19 2.53
CA MET A 93 -10.63 -15.00 3.92
C MET A 93 -12.05 -15.57 4.08
N GLY A 94 -12.46 -15.92 5.31
CA GLY A 94 -13.68 -16.70 5.57
C GLY A 94 -14.98 -16.11 4.96
N ASN A 95 -16.07 -16.89 5.00
CA ASN A 95 -17.33 -16.59 4.31
C ASN A 95 -17.87 -15.16 4.51
N PHE A 96 -17.67 -14.56 5.68
CA PHE A 96 -18.05 -13.18 5.96
C PHE A 96 -17.35 -12.18 5.03
N MET A 97 -16.03 -12.30 4.85
CA MET A 97 -15.26 -11.40 3.99
C MET A 97 -15.64 -11.56 2.53
N LYS A 98 -15.80 -12.81 2.09
CA LYS A 98 -16.30 -13.11 0.76
C LYS A 98 -17.68 -12.49 0.51
N LYS A 99 -18.53 -12.39 1.54
CA LYS A 99 -19.83 -11.75 1.44
C LYS A 99 -19.71 -10.22 1.39
N TYR A 100 -18.94 -9.55 2.24
CA TYR A 100 -19.02 -8.08 2.38
C TYR A 100 -17.95 -7.26 1.64
N HIS A 101 -16.95 -7.90 1.00
CA HIS A 101 -15.88 -7.18 0.32
C HIS A 101 -16.30 -6.38 -0.93
N TYR A 102 -17.49 -6.62 -1.50
CA TYR A 102 -17.91 -5.93 -2.73
C TYR A 102 -18.13 -4.43 -2.51
N ILE A 103 -18.65 -4.03 -1.34
CA ILE A 103 -18.92 -2.61 -1.03
C ILE A 103 -17.63 -1.78 -1.06
N PRO A 104 -16.59 -2.10 -0.25
CA PRO A 104 -15.32 -1.38 -0.27
C PRO A 104 -14.68 -1.36 -1.67
N ASN A 105 -14.74 -2.48 -2.40
CA ASN A 105 -14.12 -2.56 -3.73
C ASN A 105 -14.85 -1.73 -4.79
N ILE A 106 -16.18 -1.65 -4.76
CA ILE A 106 -16.94 -0.76 -5.63
C ILE A 106 -16.58 0.69 -5.33
N LEU A 107 -16.48 1.07 -4.05
CA LEU A 107 -16.10 2.42 -3.65
C LEU A 107 -14.68 2.77 -4.12
N GLY A 108 -13.73 1.85 -3.98
CA GLY A 108 -12.38 1.98 -4.52
C GLY A 108 -12.36 2.08 -6.05
N ALA A 109 -13.13 1.25 -6.75
CA ALA A 109 -13.23 1.26 -8.21
C ALA A 109 -13.81 2.58 -8.74
N ILE A 110 -14.86 3.12 -8.10
CA ILE A 110 -15.43 4.44 -8.45
C ILE A 110 -14.35 5.52 -8.33
N ARG A 111 -13.49 5.44 -7.31
CA ARG A 111 -12.40 6.39 -7.12
C ARG A 111 -11.33 6.27 -8.20
N VAL A 112 -10.95 5.05 -8.58
CA VAL A 112 -9.95 4.81 -9.62
C VAL A 112 -10.48 5.17 -11.01
N ALA A 113 -11.77 4.94 -11.27
CA ALA A 113 -12.42 5.22 -12.54
C ALA A 113 -12.62 6.72 -12.85
N ASN A 114 -12.38 7.60 -11.88
CA ASN A 114 -12.36 9.05 -12.07
C ASN A 114 -10.92 9.55 -12.12
N PRO A 115 -10.23 9.40 -13.27
CA PRO A 115 -8.86 9.84 -13.37
C PRO A 115 -8.79 11.35 -13.28
N PHE A 116 -7.85 11.83 -12.47
CA PHE A 116 -7.51 13.24 -12.49
C PHE A 116 -6.74 13.54 -13.77
N GLU A 117 -7.19 14.55 -14.50
CA GLU A 117 -6.49 15.03 -15.71
C GLU A 117 -5.27 15.91 -15.39
N ARG A 118 -5.02 16.17 -14.11
CA ARG A 118 -3.98 17.09 -13.65
C ARG A 118 -2.65 16.38 -13.46
N CYS A 119 -1.58 17.06 -13.82
CA CYS A 119 -0.21 16.66 -13.49
C CYS A 119 0.04 16.71 -11.99
N THR A 120 0.97 15.89 -11.53
CA THR A 120 1.52 15.94 -10.18
C THR A 120 2.33 17.23 -10.02
N THR A 121 2.22 17.90 -8.87
CA THR A 121 2.99 19.12 -8.58
C THR A 121 3.74 19.00 -7.24
N LEU A 122 4.55 19.99 -6.91
CA LEU A 122 5.17 20.13 -5.60
C LEU A 122 4.30 21.02 -4.70
N SER A 123 4.12 20.64 -3.44
CA SER A 123 3.49 21.47 -2.42
C SER A 123 4.40 22.64 -2.02
N PRO A 124 3.86 23.71 -1.41
CA PRO A 124 4.68 24.75 -0.79
C PRO A 124 5.66 24.23 0.28
N GLN A 125 5.35 23.09 0.89
CA GLN A 125 6.17 22.43 1.91
C GLN A 125 7.25 21.52 1.30
N GLY A 126 7.29 21.35 -0.03
CA GLY A 126 8.34 20.59 -0.71
C GLY A 126 8.08 19.09 -0.82
N HIS A 127 6.81 18.65 -0.78
CA HIS A 127 6.43 17.24 -1.02
C HIS A 127 5.54 17.10 -2.25
N ILE A 128 5.46 15.88 -2.79
CA ILE A 128 4.70 15.59 -4.00
C ILE A 128 3.18 15.65 -3.71
N LEU A 129 2.45 16.39 -4.54
CA LEU A 129 1.00 16.40 -4.64
C LEU A 129 0.55 15.65 -5.88
N TRP A 130 0.13 14.39 -5.69
CA TRP A 130 -0.45 13.62 -6.79
C TRP A 130 -1.64 14.36 -7.39
N PHE A 131 -1.63 14.48 -8.71
CA PHE A 131 -2.67 15.19 -9.46
C PHE A 131 -2.80 16.69 -9.14
N GLY A 132 -1.77 17.29 -8.54
CA GLY A 132 -1.65 18.74 -8.39
C GLY A 132 -2.70 19.38 -7.49
N THR A 133 -3.45 18.59 -6.73
CA THR A 133 -4.45 19.06 -5.78
C THR A 133 -4.51 18.16 -4.57
N GLN A 134 -4.93 18.73 -3.43
CA GLN A 134 -5.43 17.93 -2.33
C GLN A 134 -6.60 17.05 -2.83
N ILE A 135 -6.43 15.74 -2.69
CA ILE A 135 -7.52 14.81 -2.98
C ILE A 135 -8.65 15.13 -1.99
N LYS A 136 -9.87 15.34 -2.50
CA LYS A 136 -11.01 15.66 -1.63
C LYS A 136 -11.17 14.56 -0.57
N TRP A 137 -11.34 14.98 0.67
CA TRP A 137 -11.34 14.10 1.85
C TRP A 137 -12.25 12.86 1.70
N HIS A 138 -13.47 13.02 1.17
CA HIS A 138 -14.43 11.92 1.01
C HIS A 138 -13.92 10.84 0.06
N TRP A 139 -13.31 11.22 -1.06
CA TRP A 139 -12.74 10.28 -2.02
C TRP A 139 -11.57 9.48 -1.44
N SER A 140 -10.78 10.15 -0.62
CA SER A 140 -9.66 9.54 0.07
C SER A 140 -10.13 8.57 1.17
N ILE A 141 -11.23 8.86 1.90
CA ILE A 141 -11.83 7.94 2.89
C ILE A 141 -12.35 6.67 2.21
N LEU A 142 -13.04 6.80 1.07
CA LEU A 142 -13.57 5.65 0.35
C LEU A 142 -12.45 4.69 -0.07
N PHE A 143 -11.32 5.23 -0.53
CA PHE A 143 -10.15 4.44 -0.87
C PHE A 143 -9.51 3.79 0.37
N LEU A 144 -9.36 4.54 1.46
CA LEU A 144 -8.84 4.03 2.73
C LEU A 144 -9.68 2.83 3.23
N ILE A 145 -11.01 2.96 3.25
CA ILE A 145 -11.91 1.87 3.64
C ILE A 145 -11.69 0.65 2.73
N ALA A 146 -11.51 0.86 1.42
CA ALA A 146 -11.29 -0.23 0.47
C ALA A 146 -10.01 -1.03 0.76
N VAL A 147 -8.94 -0.32 1.11
CA VAL A 147 -7.62 -0.90 1.39
C VAL A 147 -7.51 -1.47 2.80
N ASP A 148 -8.08 -0.79 3.81
CA ASP A 148 -8.03 -1.20 5.21
C ASP A 148 -8.96 -2.36 5.52
N TRP A 149 -10.05 -2.51 4.75
CA TRP A 149 -11.03 -3.58 4.96
C TRP A 149 -10.41 -4.98 5.02
N PRO A 150 -9.62 -5.47 4.05
CA PRO A 150 -8.98 -6.79 4.16
C PRO A 150 -7.98 -6.88 5.32
N LEU A 151 -7.33 -5.77 5.71
CA LEU A 151 -6.33 -5.74 6.77
C LEU A 151 -6.94 -6.00 8.15
N LEU A 152 -8.16 -5.50 8.42
CA LEU A 152 -8.89 -5.71 9.67
C LEU A 152 -9.10 -7.19 10.01
N PHE A 153 -9.25 -8.04 9.00
CA PHE A 153 -9.59 -9.45 9.18
C PHE A 153 -8.36 -10.37 9.10
N MET A 154 -7.15 -9.80 9.07
CA MET A 154 -5.92 -10.57 9.19
C MET A 154 -5.80 -11.20 10.58
N LYS A 155 -5.45 -12.49 10.64
CA LYS A 155 -5.18 -13.18 11.92
C LYS A 155 -3.71 -13.08 12.34
N PRO A 156 -3.40 -12.71 13.59
CA PRO A 156 -4.34 -12.45 14.67
C PRO A 156 -4.99 -11.08 14.52
N PHE A 157 -6.26 -10.99 14.93
CA PHE A 157 -7.08 -9.78 14.77
C PHE A 157 -6.41 -8.53 15.36
N ILE A 158 -5.70 -8.66 16.49
CA ILE A 158 -4.95 -7.56 17.12
C ILE A 158 -3.91 -6.97 16.15
N ALA A 159 -3.23 -7.80 15.37
CA ALA A 159 -2.29 -7.31 14.36
C ALA A 159 -3.04 -6.51 13.29
N GLY A 160 -4.12 -7.07 12.72
CA GLY A 160 -4.94 -6.39 11.72
C GLY A 160 -5.50 -5.05 12.20
N LEU A 161 -5.97 -5.01 13.45
CA LEU A 161 -6.43 -3.78 14.10
C LEU A 161 -5.30 -2.77 14.26
N SER A 162 -4.12 -3.19 14.73
CA SER A 162 -2.97 -2.29 14.88
C SER A 162 -2.49 -1.71 13.54
N TYR A 163 -2.54 -2.50 12.46
CA TYR A 163 -2.28 -2.02 11.11
C TYR A 163 -3.28 -0.92 10.76
N VAL A 164 -4.57 -1.25 10.77
CA VAL A 164 -5.63 -0.32 10.33
C VAL A 164 -5.64 0.95 11.16
N SER A 165 -5.49 0.86 12.48
CA SER A 165 -5.39 2.03 13.35
C SER A 165 -4.22 2.94 12.99
N LEU A 166 -3.06 2.38 12.64
CA LEU A 166 -1.92 3.19 12.25
C LEU A 166 -2.11 3.81 10.86
N ILE A 167 -2.60 3.04 9.88
CA ILE A 167 -2.85 3.54 8.51
C ILE A 167 -3.87 4.68 8.58
N SER A 168 -5.03 4.41 9.18
CA SER A 168 -6.09 5.39 9.35
C SER A 168 -5.62 6.60 10.17
N GLY A 169 -4.81 6.41 11.22
CA GLY A 169 -4.29 7.50 12.05
C GLY A 169 -3.30 8.40 11.31
N VAL A 170 -2.33 7.82 10.60
CA VAL A 170 -1.37 8.57 9.77
C VAL A 170 -2.08 9.26 8.62
N TRP A 171 -3.02 8.58 7.99
CA TRP A 171 -3.84 9.13 6.93
C TRP A 171 -4.68 10.32 7.42
N LEU A 172 -5.31 10.20 8.59
CA LEU A 172 -6.12 11.27 9.19
C LEU A 172 -5.25 12.46 9.54
N TYR A 173 -4.09 12.22 10.17
CA TYR A 173 -3.11 13.26 10.47
C TYR A 173 -2.70 14.00 9.19
N SER A 174 -2.33 13.25 8.15
CA SER A 174 -1.90 13.83 6.89
C SER A 174 -3.01 14.42 6.03
N THR A 175 -4.28 14.19 6.35
CA THR A 175 -5.41 14.84 5.67
C THR A 175 -5.85 16.10 6.42
N LEU A 176 -5.75 16.11 7.74
CA LEU A 176 -6.16 17.24 8.59
C LEU A 176 -5.08 18.31 8.71
N TYR A 177 -3.81 17.90 8.78
CA TYR A 177 -2.69 18.79 9.11
C TYR A 177 -1.70 18.98 7.97
N THR A 178 -1.72 18.11 6.96
CA THR A 178 -0.86 18.24 5.78
C THR A 178 -1.67 17.99 4.51
N ASP A 179 -1.01 18.15 3.37
CA ASP A 179 -1.46 17.70 2.05
C ASP A 179 -0.56 16.57 1.51
N ALA A 180 0.21 15.93 2.38
CA ALA A 180 1.26 14.99 2.05
C ALA A 180 0.73 13.57 1.82
N PHE A 181 -0.28 13.42 0.95
CA PHE A 181 -0.95 12.15 0.72
C PHE A 181 0.01 11.05 0.21
N GLY A 182 0.86 11.36 -0.78
CA GLY A 182 1.84 10.40 -1.29
C GLY A 182 2.88 9.99 -0.24
N SER A 183 3.23 10.89 0.67
CA SER A 183 4.15 10.61 1.78
C SER A 183 3.63 9.54 2.75
N ASN A 184 2.31 9.35 2.84
CA ASN A 184 1.70 8.30 3.67
C ASN A 184 1.97 6.91 3.12
N TRP A 185 1.98 6.73 1.80
CA TRP A 185 2.30 5.44 1.18
C TRP A 185 3.72 5.00 1.51
N CYS A 186 4.65 5.95 1.55
CA CYS A 186 6.04 5.68 1.91
C CYS A 186 6.17 5.24 3.37
N PHE A 187 5.46 5.92 4.28
CA PHE A 187 5.39 5.50 5.68
C PHE A 187 4.77 4.11 5.82
N LEU A 188 3.65 3.88 5.13
CA LEU A 188 2.93 2.61 5.12
C LEU A 188 3.84 1.46 4.66
N SER A 189 4.50 1.61 3.51
CA SER A 189 5.40 0.59 2.98
C SER A 189 6.53 0.27 3.96
N THR A 190 7.13 1.30 4.55
CA THR A 190 8.21 1.13 5.55
C THR A 190 7.73 0.37 6.78
N PHE A 191 6.59 0.78 7.34
CA PHE A 191 6.04 0.17 8.54
C PHE A 191 5.58 -1.27 8.29
N CYS A 192 4.88 -1.52 7.18
CA CYS A 192 4.50 -2.86 6.74
C CYS A 192 5.74 -3.74 6.55
N SER A 193 6.82 -3.21 6.00
CA SER A 193 8.08 -3.94 5.84
C SER A 193 8.65 -4.37 7.20
N ILE A 194 8.71 -3.44 8.16
CA ILE A 194 9.18 -3.72 9.52
C ILE A 194 8.31 -4.81 10.15
N LEU A 195 7.00 -4.61 10.19
CA LEU A 195 6.10 -5.59 10.81
C LEU A 195 6.19 -6.97 10.15
N LEU A 196 6.33 -7.04 8.83
CA LEU A 196 6.46 -8.31 8.10
C LEU A 196 7.76 -9.04 8.47
N LEU A 197 8.86 -8.33 8.67
CA LEU A 197 10.12 -8.91 9.14
C LEU A 197 10.03 -9.41 10.58
N PHE A 198 9.35 -8.67 11.46
CA PHE A 198 9.21 -9.02 12.87
C PHE A 198 8.08 -10.02 13.17
N ASP A 199 7.15 -10.22 12.23
CA ASP A 199 5.99 -11.12 12.38
C ASP A 199 6.34 -12.53 12.90
N PRO A 200 7.40 -13.22 12.44
CA PRO A 200 7.78 -14.52 12.98
C PRO A 200 8.20 -14.49 14.45
N PHE A 201 8.82 -13.39 14.90
CA PHE A 201 9.29 -13.23 16.28
C PHE A 201 8.15 -12.88 17.23
N ILE A 202 7.18 -12.08 16.78
CA ILE A 202 6.02 -11.68 17.58
C ILE A 202 5.05 -12.85 17.78
N PHE A 203 4.83 -13.65 16.72
CA PHE A 203 3.81 -14.70 16.74
C PHE A 203 4.37 -16.14 16.76
N GLY A 204 5.69 -16.31 16.90
CA GLY A 204 6.34 -17.62 16.99
C GLY A 204 6.24 -18.47 15.72
N ARG A 205 6.14 -17.86 14.53
CA ARG A 205 5.88 -18.56 13.25
C ARG A 205 7.14 -18.76 12.41
N PHE A 206 8.15 -19.42 12.98
CA PHE A 206 9.43 -19.65 12.30
C PHE A 206 9.37 -20.69 11.17
N PHE A 207 8.35 -21.57 11.17
CA PHE A 207 8.23 -22.65 10.20
C PHE A 207 6.87 -22.66 9.48
N PRO A 208 6.82 -23.09 8.20
CA PRO A 208 5.59 -23.18 7.45
C PRO A 208 4.63 -24.19 8.08
N GLU A 209 3.35 -23.82 8.26
CA GLU A 209 2.28 -24.64 8.87
C GLU A 209 2.18 -26.06 8.29
N LYS A 210 2.59 -26.26 7.02
CA LYS A 210 2.61 -27.58 6.39
C LYS A 210 3.54 -28.58 7.10
N LYS A 211 4.70 -28.14 7.61
CA LYS A 211 5.61 -29.05 8.33
C LYS A 211 4.99 -29.53 9.65
N GLN A 212 4.34 -28.63 10.37
CA GLN A 212 3.68 -28.95 11.64
C GLN A 212 2.53 -29.95 11.47
N LYS A 213 1.69 -29.81 10.43
CA LYS A 213 0.60 -30.76 10.16
C LYS A 213 1.09 -32.16 9.77
N VAL A 214 2.22 -32.27 9.07
CA VAL A 214 2.81 -33.58 8.72
C VAL A 214 3.42 -34.25 9.95
N GLU A 215 4.10 -33.51 10.80
CA GLU A 215 4.64 -34.05 12.05
C GLU A 215 3.54 -34.46 13.03
N GLN A 216 2.45 -33.69 13.11
CA GLN A 216 1.33 -34.02 13.98
C GLN A 216 0.54 -35.24 13.48
N LYS A 217 0.44 -35.44 12.16
CA LYS A 217 -0.09 -36.68 11.56
C LYS A 217 0.82 -37.90 11.71
N ARG A 218 2.11 -37.72 12.01
CA ARG A 218 3.04 -38.84 12.28
C ARG A 218 3.05 -39.26 13.74
N LYS A 219 2.53 -38.42 14.64
CA LYS A 219 2.47 -38.68 16.09
C LYS A 219 1.14 -39.28 16.56
N ASN A 220 0.14 -39.32 15.68
CA ASN A 220 -1.16 -39.95 15.88
C ASN A 220 -1.29 -41.15 14.96
#